data_AF-A0A2I6QKV6-F1
#
_entry.id   AF-A0A2I6QKV6-F1
#
_cell.length_a   1.000
_cell.length_b   1.000
_cell.length_c   1.000
_cell.angle_alpha   90.00
_cell.angle_beta   90.00
_cell.angle_gamma   90.00
#
_symmetry.space_group_name_H-M   'P 1'
#
loop_
_entity.id
_entity.type
_entity.pdbx_description
1 polymer ?
#
loop_
_entity_poly.entity_id
_entity_poly.type
_entity_poly.pdbx_seq_one_letter_code
_entity_poly.pdbx_strand_id
1 'polypeptide(L)'
;MSTRPSKSSPPDNFPATLTSRVAERVATARLAIDRSAKLRPRSQRKAAESPAETALRDTKSLKRVFREMGTSYRRYRSQTGDPVVPGLKDAAYKFRAEPSLTSLVAVAAYLDELDLLS
;
A
#
# COMPACT_ATOMS: atom_id res chain seq x y z
N MET A 1 -15.04 -46.34 -12.03
CA MET A 1 -14.39 -45.67 -10.89
C MET A 1 -13.33 -44.72 -11.42
N SER A 2 -13.56 -43.40 -11.39
CA SER A 2 -12.51 -42.37 -11.47
C SER A 2 -13.11 -41.00 -11.14
N THR A 3 -12.96 -40.55 -9.90
CA THR A 3 -13.24 -39.18 -9.48
C THR A 3 -11.96 -38.36 -9.65
N ARG A 4 -11.98 -37.40 -10.59
CA ARG A 4 -11.02 -36.30 -10.62
C ARG A 4 -11.21 -35.46 -9.35
N PRO A 5 -10.17 -35.14 -8.58
CA PRO A 5 -10.30 -34.10 -7.57
C PRO A 5 -10.48 -32.76 -8.30
N SER A 6 -11.69 -32.23 -8.22
CA SER A 6 -12.01 -30.85 -8.58
C SER A 6 -11.05 -29.93 -7.85
N LYS A 7 -10.33 -29.13 -8.65
CA LYS A 7 -9.55 -27.98 -8.20
C LYS A 7 -10.55 -27.03 -7.54
N SER A 8 -10.60 -27.05 -6.22
CA SER A 8 -11.36 -26.12 -5.41
C SER A 8 -10.77 -24.72 -5.60
N SER A 9 -11.34 -23.96 -6.53
CA SER A 9 -11.18 -22.51 -6.54
C SER A 9 -11.82 -21.97 -5.25
N PRO A 10 -11.10 -21.22 -4.40
CA PRO A 10 -11.73 -20.60 -3.23
C PRO A 10 -12.72 -19.53 -3.72
N PRO A 11 -13.83 -19.31 -2.99
CA PRO A 11 -14.81 -18.29 -3.34
C PRO A 11 -14.20 -16.89 -3.20
N ASP A 12 -14.25 -16.11 -4.28
CA ASP A 12 -13.85 -14.70 -4.43
C ASP A 12 -14.66 -13.70 -3.58
N ASN A 13 -15.27 -14.13 -2.47
CA ASN A 13 -16.22 -13.29 -1.73
C ASN A 13 -15.92 -13.14 -0.23
N PHE A 14 -14.68 -13.38 0.18
CA PHE A 14 -14.24 -12.91 1.49
C PHE A 14 -13.85 -11.43 1.36
N PRO A 15 -14.23 -10.56 2.31
CA PRO A 15 -13.71 -9.20 2.33
C PRO A 15 -12.19 -9.30 2.31
N ALA A 16 -11.58 -8.72 1.28
CA ALA A 16 -10.13 -8.76 1.10
C ALA A 16 -9.49 -8.32 2.43
N THR A 17 -8.61 -9.17 2.97
CA THR A 17 -7.93 -8.89 4.25
C THR A 17 -7.27 -7.53 4.17
N LEU A 18 -7.13 -6.82 5.29
CA LEU A 18 -6.48 -5.49 5.31
C LEU A 18 -5.13 -5.52 4.58
N THR A 19 -4.35 -6.58 4.77
CA THR A 19 -3.10 -6.83 4.04
C THR A 19 -3.29 -6.88 2.53
N SER A 20 -4.33 -7.58 2.05
CA SER A 20 -4.66 -7.65 0.62
C SER A 20 -5.06 -6.28 0.06
N ARG A 21 -5.94 -5.54 0.76
CA ARG A 21 -6.34 -4.18 0.36
C ARG A 21 -5.15 -3.22 0.28
N VAL A 22 -4.25 -3.27 1.26
CA VAL A 22 -3.02 -2.46 1.27
C VAL A 22 -2.07 -2.88 0.16
N ALA A 23 -1.89 -4.19 -0.07
CA ALA A 23 -1.06 -4.71 -1.14
C ALA A 23 -1.57 -4.26 -2.53
N GLU A 24 -2.89 -4.29 -2.74
CA GLU A 24 -3.52 -3.83 -3.98
C GLU A 24 -3.31 -2.33 -4.22
N ARG A 25 -3.46 -1.49 -3.19
CA ARG A 25 -3.15 -0.05 -3.28
C ARG A 25 -1.69 0.19 -3.63
N VAL A 26 -0.76 -0.59 -3.04
CA VAL A 26 0.67 -0.51 -3.35
C VAL A 26 0.96 -0.95 -4.79
N ALA A 27 0.35 -2.03 -5.26
CA ALA A 27 0.48 -2.49 -6.65
C ALA A 27 -0.04 -1.44 -7.63
N THR A 28 -1.19 -0.84 -7.35
CA THR A 28 -1.77 0.25 -8.15
C THR A 28 -0.86 1.48 -8.17
N ALA A 29 -0.29 1.86 -7.02
CA ALA A 29 0.69 2.95 -6.92
C ALA A 29 1.96 2.67 -7.73
N ARG A 30 2.45 1.42 -7.73
CA ARG A 30 3.58 0.98 -8.55
C ARG A 30 3.29 1.11 -10.04
N LEU A 31 2.14 0.61 -10.49
CA LEU A 31 1.70 0.74 -11.88
C LEU A 31 1.56 2.20 -12.32
N ALA A 32 1.12 3.10 -11.42
CA ALA A 32 1.02 4.53 -11.72
C ALA A 32 2.40 5.19 -11.87
N ILE A 33 3.38 4.80 -11.04
CA ILE A 33 4.78 5.25 -11.15
C ILE A 33 5.40 4.75 -12.46
N ASP A 34 5.17 3.48 -12.80
CA ASP A 34 5.69 2.89 -14.03
C ASP A 34 5.08 3.53 -15.29
N ARG A 35 3.76 3.79 -15.30
CA ARG A 35 3.11 4.55 -16.37
C ARG A 35 3.71 5.95 -16.51
N SER A 36 3.91 6.65 -15.40
CA SER A 36 4.50 7.99 -15.40
C SER A 36 5.95 7.97 -15.92
N ALA A 37 6.72 6.92 -15.64
CA ALA A 37 8.07 6.76 -16.17
C ALA A 37 8.07 6.49 -17.69
N LYS A 38 7.11 5.73 -18.21
CA LYS A 38 6.97 5.43 -19.64
C LYS A 38 6.59 6.67 -20.47
N LEU A 39 5.81 7.59 -19.90
CA LEU A 39 5.41 8.83 -20.56
C LEU A 39 6.53 9.89 -20.62
N ARG A 40 7.67 9.67 -19.95
CA ARG A 40 8.78 10.62 -19.98
C ARG A 40 9.48 10.66 -21.34
N PRO A 41 9.95 11.84 -21.78
CA PRO A 41 10.70 12.00 -23.02
C PRO A 41 11.94 11.10 -23.03
N ARG A 42 12.33 10.63 -24.22
CA ARG A 42 13.37 9.59 -24.43
C ARG A 42 14.73 9.95 -23.80
N SER A 43 15.04 11.24 -23.66
CA SER A 43 16.25 11.74 -22.99
C SER A 43 16.28 11.50 -21.47
N GLN A 44 15.12 11.25 -20.85
CA GLN A 44 14.98 10.95 -19.41
C GLN A 44 14.60 9.50 -19.13
N ARG A 45 14.42 8.68 -20.17
CA ARG A 45 14.20 7.24 -20.01
C ARG A 45 15.53 6.59 -19.64
N LYS A 46 15.84 6.51 -18.34
CA LYS A 46 16.86 5.57 -17.87
C LYS A 46 16.38 4.16 -18.21
N ALA A 47 17.05 3.55 -19.19
CA ALA A 47 16.91 2.15 -19.50
C ALA A 47 17.80 1.38 -18.53
N ALA A 48 17.20 0.72 -17.53
CA ALA A 48 17.69 -0.53 -16.94
C ALA A 48 16.72 -0.99 -15.86
N GLU A 49 16.05 -2.11 -16.09
CA GLU A 49 15.40 -2.93 -15.05
C GLU A 49 16.47 -3.56 -14.14
N SER A 50 17.28 -2.73 -13.46
CA SER A 50 18.17 -3.24 -12.44
C SER A 50 17.36 -3.60 -11.19
N PRO A 51 17.73 -4.66 -10.46
CA PRO A 51 17.07 -5.01 -9.20
C PRO A 51 17.03 -3.83 -8.21
N ALA A 52 18.05 -2.98 -8.24
CA ALA A 52 18.14 -1.76 -7.43
C ALA A 52 17.07 -0.72 -7.83
N GLU A 53 16.82 -0.51 -9.13
CA GLU A 53 15.76 0.39 -9.58
C GLU A 53 14.37 -0.13 -9.21
N THR A 54 14.14 -1.44 -9.29
CA THR A 54 12.88 -2.07 -8.87
C THR A 54 12.63 -1.89 -7.37
N ALA A 55 13.64 -2.14 -6.53
CA ALA A 55 13.53 -1.91 -5.08
C ALA A 55 13.24 -0.44 -4.72
N LEU A 56 13.84 0.50 -5.47
CA LEU A 56 13.54 1.93 -5.31
C LEU A 56 12.11 2.28 -5.73
N ARG A 57 11.58 1.66 -6.80
CA ARG A 57 10.18 1.84 -7.23
C ARG A 57 9.21 1.25 -6.20
N ASP A 58 9.52 0.10 -5.62
CA ASP A 58 8.72 -0.52 -4.57
C ASP A 58 8.66 0.36 -3.32
N THR A 59 9.82 0.85 -2.88
CA THR A 59 9.91 1.79 -1.76
C THR A 59 9.13 3.08 -2.02
N LYS A 60 9.19 3.63 -3.25
CA LYS A 60 8.42 4.81 -3.66
C LYS A 60 6.92 4.55 -3.63
N SER A 61 6.48 3.37 -4.06
CA SER A 61 5.07 2.97 -4.07
C SER A 61 4.55 2.87 -2.63
N LEU A 62 5.29 2.23 -1.73
CA LEU A 62 4.98 2.18 -0.30
C LEU A 62 4.89 3.58 0.33
N LYS A 63 5.89 4.44 0.08
CA LYS A 63 5.90 5.82 0.60
C LYS A 63 4.75 6.66 0.06
N ARG A 64 4.33 6.42 -1.19
CA ARG A 64 3.17 7.10 -1.78
C ARG A 64 1.89 6.73 -1.04
N VAL A 65 1.60 5.44 -0.87
CA VAL A 65 0.42 4.97 -0.15
C VAL A 65 0.42 5.48 1.29
N PHE A 66 1.57 5.44 1.98
CA PHE A 66 1.71 6.02 3.32
C PHE A 66 1.35 7.51 3.38
N ARG A 67 1.73 8.31 2.38
CA ARG A 67 1.38 9.74 2.32
C ARG A 67 -0.10 9.95 2.03
N GLU A 68 -0.70 9.12 1.18
CA GLU A 68 -2.13 9.15 0.89
C GLU A 68 -2.94 8.84 2.16
N MET A 69 -2.61 7.76 2.86
CA MET A 69 -3.16 7.40 4.18
C MET A 69 -3.00 8.53 5.22
N GLY A 70 -1.81 9.12 5.32
CA GLY A 70 -1.56 10.23 6.23
C GLY A 70 -2.30 11.52 5.87
N THR A 71 -2.73 11.68 4.61
CA THR A 71 -3.59 12.79 4.18
C THR A 71 -5.03 12.54 4.60
N SER A 72 -5.55 11.33 4.40
CA SER A 72 -6.89 10.93 4.88
C SER A 72 -6.99 11.10 6.39
N TYR A 73 -5.99 10.63 7.13
CA TYR A 73 -5.95 10.77 8.58
C TYR A 73 -5.92 12.23 9.04
N ARG A 74 -5.12 13.09 8.37
CA ARG A 74 -5.10 14.53 8.67
C ARG A 74 -6.45 15.19 8.41
N ARG A 75 -7.15 14.82 7.33
CA ARG A 75 -8.50 15.32 7.04
C ARG A 75 -9.50 14.90 8.10
N TYR A 76 -9.51 13.63 8.47
CA TYR A 76 -10.33 13.11 9.58
C TYR A 76 -10.09 13.90 10.86
N ARG A 77 -8.82 14.04 11.26
CA ARG A 77 -8.37 14.82 12.42
C ARG A 77 -8.82 16.28 12.40
N SER A 78 -8.85 16.90 11.23
CA SER A 78 -9.31 18.28 11.08
C SER A 78 -10.84 18.41 11.17
N GLN A 79 -11.58 17.34 10.84
CA GLN A 79 -13.04 17.33 10.87
C GLN A 79 -13.59 16.93 12.25
N THR A 80 -13.01 15.92 12.90
CA THR A 80 -13.50 15.42 14.19
C THR A 80 -12.87 16.13 15.39
N GLY A 81 -11.67 16.70 15.22
CA GLY A 81 -10.90 17.26 16.33
C GLY A 81 -10.34 16.20 17.30
N ASP A 82 -10.48 14.91 16.96
CA ASP A 82 -10.09 13.81 17.85
C ASP A 82 -8.61 13.82 18.22
N PRO A 83 -8.23 13.29 19.39
CA PRO A 83 -6.84 13.08 19.73
C PRO A 83 -6.14 12.13 18.75
N VAL A 84 -4.80 12.18 18.72
CA VAL A 84 -4.04 11.26 17.86
C VAL A 84 -4.19 9.83 18.38
N VAL A 85 -4.52 8.89 17.49
CA VAL A 85 -4.64 7.47 17.85
C VAL A 85 -3.34 6.98 18.52
N PRO A 86 -3.41 6.43 19.74
CA PRO A 86 -2.25 5.89 20.42
C PRO A 86 -1.65 4.75 19.61
N GLY A 87 -0.31 4.70 19.50
CA GLY A 87 0.40 3.68 18.71
C GLY A 87 0.51 3.97 17.20
N LEU A 88 -0.35 4.80 16.61
CA LEU A 88 -0.23 5.20 15.20
C LEU A 88 1.09 5.93 14.92
N LYS A 89 1.55 6.76 15.88
CA LYS A 89 2.83 7.46 15.77
C LYS A 89 4.01 6.49 15.74
N ASP A 90 3.97 5.43 16.54
CA ASP A 90 5.04 4.42 16.60
C ASP A 90 5.03 3.54 15.35
N ALA A 91 3.85 3.14 14.86
CA ALA A 91 3.73 2.43 13.59
C ALA A 91 4.25 3.28 12.42
N ALA A 92 3.91 4.57 12.38
CA ALA A 92 4.43 5.51 11.39
C ALA A 92 5.95 5.70 11.51
N TYR A 93 6.49 5.70 12.73
CA TYR A 93 7.93 5.76 12.96
C TYR A 93 8.63 4.50 12.43
N LYS A 94 8.11 3.31 12.75
CA LYS A 94 8.61 2.02 12.24
C LYS A 94 8.61 1.97 10.71
N PHE A 95 7.52 2.42 10.07
CA PHE A 95 7.46 2.49 8.61
C PHE A 95 8.50 3.45 8.01
N ARG A 96 8.79 4.57 8.68
CA ARG A 96 9.82 5.52 8.20
C ARG A 96 11.23 4.96 8.34
N ALA A 97 11.51 4.21 9.40
CA ALA A 97 12.78 3.54 9.63
C ALA A 97 12.98 2.39 8.63
N GLU A 98 11.97 1.55 8.45
CA GLU A 98 11.99 0.39 7.56
C GLU A 98 10.69 0.31 6.74
N PRO A 99 10.65 0.95 5.56
CA PRO A 99 9.48 0.94 4.70
C PRO A 99 9.26 -0.46 4.15
N SER A 100 8.23 -1.15 4.64
CA SER A 100 7.83 -2.47 4.19
C SER A 100 6.31 -2.56 4.11
N LEU A 101 5.80 -3.59 3.41
CA LEU A 101 4.36 -3.81 3.36
C LEU A 101 3.80 -4.09 4.76
N THR A 102 4.51 -4.86 5.58
CA THR A 102 4.10 -5.19 6.95
C THR A 102 4.03 -3.95 7.83
N SER A 103 5.03 -3.05 7.78
CA SER A 103 4.99 -1.82 8.56
C SER A 103 3.91 -0.84 8.06
N LEU A 104 3.59 -0.87 6.77
CA LEU A 104 2.46 -0.12 6.20
C LEU A 104 1.10 -0.69 6.61
N VAL A 105 0.96 -2.01 6.67
CA VAL A 105 -0.26 -2.69 7.15
C VAL A 105 -0.51 -2.38 8.62
N ALA A 106 0.54 -2.29 9.44
CA ALA A 106 0.40 -1.86 10.84
C ALA A 106 -0.16 -0.44 10.96
N VAL A 107 0.30 0.50 10.12
CA VAL A 107 -0.29 1.87 10.04
C VAL A 107 -1.73 1.81 9.56
N ALA A 108 -2.00 0.97 8.56
CA ALA A 108 -3.31 0.80 8.00
C ALA A 108 -4.32 0.24 9.02
N ALA A 109 -3.91 -0.63 9.93
CA ALA A 109 -4.79 -1.21 10.94
C ALA A 109 -5.43 -0.12 11.82
N TYR A 110 -4.64 0.84 12.29
CA TYR A 110 -5.14 1.99 13.04
C TYR A 110 -6.09 2.90 12.24
N LEU A 111 -5.96 2.93 10.92
CA LEU A 111 -6.82 3.74 10.06
C LEU A 111 -8.08 2.99 9.63
N ASP A 112 -8.01 1.65 9.53
CA ASP A 112 -9.16 0.78 9.25
C ASP A 112 -10.12 0.78 10.45
N GLU A 113 -9.60 0.81 11.69
CA GLU A 113 -10.40 1.01 12.90
C GLU A 113 -11.18 2.34 12.92
N LEU A 114 -10.69 3.35 12.20
CA LEU A 114 -11.35 4.64 12.01
C LEU A 114 -12.22 4.71 10.74
N ASP A 115 -12.40 3.59 10.05
CA ASP A 115 -13.09 3.47 8.76
C ASP A 115 -12.55 4.41 7.66
N LEU A 116 -11.25 4.72 7.72
CA LEU A 116 -10.57 5.60 6.75
C LEU A 116 -9.99 4.86 5.54
N LEU A 117 -10.19 3.54 5.45
CA LEU A 117 -9.61 2.65 4.44
C LEU A 117 -10.63 1.79 3.67
N SER A 118 -11.90 2.19 3.64
CA SER A 118 -12.85 1.70 2.64
C SER A 118 -12.33 1.90 1.20
#